data_AF-A0A8H5B2H2-F1
#
_entry.id   AF-A0A8H5B2H2-F1
#
_cell.length_a   1.000
_cell.length_b   1.000
_cell.length_c   1.000
_cell.angle_alpha   90.00
_cell.angle_beta   90.00
_cell.angle_gamma   90.00
#
_symmetry.space_group_name_H-M   'P 1'
#
loop_
_entity.id
_entity.type
_entity.pdbx_description
1 polymer ?
#
loop_
_entity_poly.entity_id
_entity_poly.type
_entity_poly.pdbx_seq_one_letter_code
_entity_poly.pdbx_strand_id
1 'polypeptide(L)'
;MVESRSGYLLDLFTPQDPVHLFSRLLSALRSKVETKRLFGHVVHLFEAASEQSFFINTTLLEEIIRPLADPVADAESARNRVVQKYPIFIYLGQSIKLVNISVERLDGVPAGVAHLLEAVQALNATVTSTTVLSNNTSTNTNADGAGVLPLSLSLPEDTDMPDAVALAAVLLDYAVAYVPSREHVNVLAGIPLDFYECVLKLRDPGAPRQPEGEEIAFAKFSCPSEMQGAGVNGKLLPEDIVAWLTELFGSRLRREGHQDILKVEVIHTIQVLDHVTF
;
A
#
# COMPACT_ATOMS: atom_id res chain seq x y z
N MET A 1 10.55 9.97 -9.18
CA MET A 1 9.82 9.70 -7.92
C MET A 1 10.02 8.22 -7.68
N VAL A 2 10.66 7.82 -6.59
CA VAL A 2 10.77 6.40 -6.27
C VAL A 2 9.38 5.93 -5.89
N GLU A 3 8.81 5.03 -6.68
CA GLU A 3 7.51 4.40 -6.39
C GLU A 3 7.72 3.40 -5.25
N SER A 4 7.89 3.95 -4.04
CA SER A 4 8.17 3.15 -2.85
C SER A 4 6.91 2.56 -2.24
N ARG A 5 5.72 3.00 -2.67
CA ARG A 5 4.41 2.59 -2.14
C ARG A 5 3.44 2.19 -3.24
N SER A 6 2.56 1.22 -2.94
CA SER A 6 1.51 0.81 -3.87
C SER A 6 0.39 1.85 -4.02
N GLY A 7 0.22 2.72 -3.03
CA GLY A 7 -0.75 3.80 -3.04
C GLY A 7 -0.30 5.03 -2.27
N TYR A 8 -0.88 6.17 -2.63
CA TYR A 8 -0.68 7.46 -1.98
C TYR A 8 -2.04 8.09 -1.67
N LEU A 9 -2.29 8.40 -0.40
CA LEU A 9 -3.48 9.12 0.03
C LEU A 9 -3.40 10.60 -0.35
N LEU A 10 -4.51 11.16 -0.84
CA LEU A 10 -4.66 12.57 -1.18
C LEU A 10 -5.42 13.30 -0.07
N ASP A 11 -4.69 13.76 0.95
CA ASP A 11 -5.27 14.37 2.15
C ASP A 11 -5.17 15.91 2.18
N LEU A 12 -4.82 16.54 1.06
CA LEU A 12 -4.60 17.99 1.02
C LEU A 12 -5.88 18.79 0.75
N PHE A 13 -6.87 18.20 0.08
CA PHE A 13 -8.11 18.88 -0.30
C PHE A 13 -9.19 17.87 -0.70
N THR A 14 -10.45 18.24 -0.46
CA THR A 14 -11.63 17.48 -0.88
C THR A 14 -12.29 18.19 -2.07
N PRO A 15 -12.03 17.76 -3.31
CA PRO A 15 -12.68 18.36 -4.48
C PRO A 15 -14.16 17.98 -4.53
N GLN A 16 -15.00 18.82 -5.14
CA GLN A 16 -16.44 18.52 -5.28
C GLN A 16 -16.75 17.31 -6.19
N ASP A 17 -15.86 17.03 -7.15
CA ASP A 17 -15.95 15.88 -8.04
C ASP A 17 -14.55 15.25 -8.19
N PRO A 18 -14.12 14.44 -7.21
CA PRO A 18 -12.78 13.84 -7.19
C PRO A 18 -12.55 12.96 -8.40
N VAL A 19 -13.54 12.14 -8.76
CA VAL A 19 -13.45 11.20 -9.88
C VAL A 19 -13.19 11.94 -11.19
N HIS A 20 -13.94 12.99 -11.49
CA HIS A 20 -13.71 13.76 -12.72
C HIS A 20 -12.38 14.52 -12.70
N LEU A 21 -12.08 15.21 -11.60
CA LEU A 21 -10.87 16.01 -11.45
C LEU A 21 -9.61 15.15 -11.62
N PHE A 22 -9.51 14.05 -10.88
CA PHE A 22 -8.34 13.20 -10.90
C PHE A 22 -8.24 12.36 -12.17
N SER A 23 -9.37 12.01 -12.80
CA SER A 23 -9.36 11.42 -14.14
C SER A 23 -8.72 12.36 -15.17
N ARG A 24 -9.12 13.63 -15.16
CA ARG A 24 -8.54 14.65 -16.06
C ARG A 24 -7.06 14.86 -15.81
N LEU A 25 -6.65 14.91 -14.55
CA LEU A 25 -5.24 15.03 -14.17
C LEU A 25 -4.43 13.84 -14.69
N LEU A 26 -4.85 12.60 -14.42
CA LEU A 26 -4.16 11.41 -14.90
C LEU A 26 -4.14 11.33 -16.43
N SER A 27 -5.22 11.73 -17.09
CA SER A 27 -5.25 11.80 -18.55
C SER A 27 -4.20 12.78 -19.08
N ALA A 28 -4.09 13.97 -18.49
CA ALA A 28 -3.12 14.99 -18.90
C ALA A 28 -1.66 14.57 -18.58
N LEU A 29 -1.44 13.83 -17.50
CA LEU A 29 -0.14 13.27 -17.16
C LEU A 29 0.25 12.12 -18.09
N ARG A 30 -0.70 11.27 -18.49
CA ARG A 30 -0.46 10.16 -19.43
C ARG A 30 -0.32 10.62 -20.88
N SER A 31 -0.87 11.78 -21.26
CA SER A 31 -0.77 12.30 -22.62
C SER A 31 0.60 12.90 -22.95
N LYS A 32 1.39 13.27 -21.94
CA LYS A 32 2.74 13.83 -22.11
C LYS A 32 3.78 12.73 -22.13
N VAL A 33 4.66 12.73 -23.13
CA VAL A 33 5.66 11.66 -23.32
C VAL A 33 6.58 11.52 -22.10
N GLU A 34 6.93 12.64 -21.47
CA GLU A 34 7.85 12.73 -20.34
C GLU A 34 7.28 12.06 -19.09
N THR A 35 5.98 12.13 -18.88
CA THR A 35 5.29 11.62 -17.68
C THR A 35 4.50 10.34 -17.94
N LYS A 36 4.23 9.98 -19.20
CA LYS A 36 3.46 8.79 -19.58
C LYS A 36 4.00 7.51 -18.96
N ARG A 37 5.33 7.35 -18.91
CA ARG A 37 5.96 6.16 -18.31
C ARG A 37 5.69 6.06 -16.81
N LEU A 38 5.71 7.18 -16.09
CA LEU A 38 5.52 7.23 -14.65
C LEU A 38 4.05 7.02 -14.26
N PHE A 39 3.12 7.61 -15.00
CA PHE A 39 1.69 7.54 -14.68
C PHE A 39 0.93 6.48 -15.47
N GLY A 40 1.62 5.71 -16.32
CA GLY A 40 1.03 4.68 -17.17
C GLY A 40 0.31 3.60 -16.37
N HIS A 41 0.80 3.31 -15.16
CA HIS A 41 0.26 2.29 -14.26
C HIS A 41 -0.46 2.88 -13.04
N VAL A 42 -0.65 4.20 -12.99
CA VAL A 42 -1.26 4.89 -11.85
C VAL A 42 -2.76 5.11 -12.09
N VAL A 43 -3.60 4.56 -11.23
CA VAL A 43 -5.07 4.72 -11.26
C VAL A 43 -5.51 5.52 -10.04
N HIS A 44 -6.54 6.35 -10.20
CA HIS A 44 -7.19 6.99 -9.06
C HIS A 44 -8.26 6.05 -8.47
N LEU A 45 -8.28 5.89 -7.16
CA LEU A 45 -9.33 5.17 -6.43
C LEU A 45 -10.03 6.13 -5.48
N PHE A 46 -11.36 6.18 -5.57
CA PHE A 46 -12.21 6.98 -4.70
C PHE A 46 -13.01 6.09 -3.74
N GLU A 47 -12.91 6.37 -2.45
CA GLU A 47 -13.73 5.77 -1.40
C GLU A 47 -14.79 6.79 -1.00
N ALA A 48 -16.05 6.53 -1.36
CA ALA A 48 -17.12 7.52 -1.26
C ALA A 48 -17.58 7.76 0.18
N ALA A 49 -17.51 6.76 1.06
CA ALA A 49 -18.04 6.87 2.42
C ALA A 49 -17.23 7.82 3.31
N SER A 50 -15.91 7.89 3.11
CA SER A 50 -14.97 8.78 3.79
C SER A 50 -14.50 9.96 2.94
N GLU A 51 -15.00 10.05 1.70
CA GLU A 51 -14.57 11.03 0.69
C GLU A 51 -13.05 11.03 0.44
N GLN A 52 -12.39 9.87 0.60
CA GLN A 52 -10.95 9.74 0.47
C GLN A 52 -10.56 9.34 -0.96
N SER A 53 -9.44 9.90 -1.42
CA SER A 53 -8.90 9.65 -2.76
C SER A 53 -7.47 9.10 -2.67
N PHE A 54 -7.17 8.11 -3.50
CA PHE A 54 -5.86 7.47 -3.57
C PHE A 54 -5.34 7.48 -5.01
N PHE A 55 -4.03 7.68 -5.18
CA PHE A 55 -3.33 7.27 -6.41
C PHE A 55 -2.65 5.94 -6.18
N ILE A 56 -2.98 4.95 -7.01
CA ILE A 56 -2.55 3.57 -6.86
C ILE A 56 -1.65 3.17 -8.02
N ASN A 57 -0.47 2.65 -7.72
CA ASN A 57 0.37 1.94 -8.66
C ASN A 57 -0.13 0.51 -8.82
N THR A 58 -0.80 0.24 -9.94
CA THR A 58 -1.43 -1.07 -10.22
C THR A 58 -0.43 -2.21 -10.30
N THR A 59 0.79 -1.98 -10.78
CA THR A 59 1.85 -2.99 -10.84
C THR A 59 2.28 -3.43 -9.44
N LEU A 60 2.55 -2.46 -8.55
CA LEU A 60 2.92 -2.76 -7.16
C LEU A 60 1.77 -3.40 -6.41
N LEU A 61 0.54 -2.93 -6.64
CA LEU A 61 -0.64 -3.51 -6.01
C LEU A 61 -0.84 -4.96 -6.43
N GLU A 62 -0.65 -5.29 -7.71
CA GLU A 62 -0.72 -6.67 -8.18
C GLU A 62 0.31 -7.57 -7.49
N GLU A 63 1.54 -7.10 -7.28
CA GLU A 63 2.56 -7.88 -6.55
C GLU A 63 2.17 -8.17 -5.10
N ILE A 64 1.42 -7.24 -4.48
CA ILE A 64 0.90 -7.41 -3.13
C ILE A 64 -0.25 -8.40 -3.13
N ILE A 65 -1.20 -8.31 -4.07
CA ILE A 65 -2.41 -9.14 -4.00
C ILE A 65 -2.26 -10.50 -4.69
N ARG A 66 -1.37 -10.66 -5.67
CA ARG A 66 -1.17 -11.93 -6.40
C ARG A 66 -0.99 -13.14 -5.47
N PRO A 67 -0.21 -13.06 -4.36
CA PRO A 67 -0.11 -14.17 -3.40
C PRO A 67 -1.43 -14.51 -2.66
N LEU A 68 -2.42 -13.61 -2.60
CA LEU A 68 -3.76 -13.91 -2.07
C LEU A 68 -4.62 -14.66 -3.09
N ALA A 69 -4.41 -14.39 -4.38
CA ALA A 69 -5.24 -14.96 -5.45
C ALA A 69 -4.86 -16.40 -5.82
N ASP A 70 -3.61 -16.82 -5.55
CA ASP A 70 -3.13 -18.17 -5.89
C ASP A 70 -2.76 -18.98 -4.63
N PRO A 71 -3.74 -19.62 -3.99
CA PRO A 71 -3.51 -20.43 -2.78
C PRO A 71 -2.78 -21.76 -3.05
N VAL A 72 -2.47 -22.10 -4.31
CA VAL A 72 -2.01 -23.45 -4.72
C VAL A 72 -0.48 -23.60 -4.69
N ALA A 73 0.28 -22.51 -4.66
CA ALA A 73 1.73 -22.57 -4.62
C ALA A 73 2.24 -22.95 -3.22
N ASP A 74 2.61 -24.22 -3.01
CA ASP A 74 3.36 -24.77 -1.86
C ASP A 74 3.03 -24.08 -0.51
N ALA A 75 1.99 -24.58 0.16
CA ALA A 75 1.37 -23.97 1.35
C ALA A 75 2.37 -23.51 2.43
N GLU A 76 3.51 -24.20 2.56
CA GLU A 76 4.55 -23.88 3.54
C GLU A 76 5.42 -22.68 3.10
N SER A 77 5.83 -22.64 1.82
CA SER A 77 6.52 -21.49 1.22
C SER A 77 5.61 -20.26 1.13
N ALA A 78 4.32 -20.45 0.84
CA ALA A 78 3.33 -19.37 0.85
C ALA A 78 3.10 -18.82 2.26
N ARG A 79 3.02 -19.68 3.29
CA ARG A 79 2.84 -19.24 4.69
C ARG A 79 3.92 -18.27 5.15
N ASN A 80 5.18 -18.59 4.88
CA ASN A 80 6.29 -17.75 5.32
C ASN A 80 6.34 -16.42 4.56
N ARG A 81 5.97 -16.40 3.27
CA ARG A 81 5.97 -15.19 2.44
C ARG A 81 4.77 -14.27 2.65
N VAL A 82 3.59 -14.85 2.88
CA VAL A 82 2.33 -14.09 2.98
C VAL A 82 2.26 -13.37 4.32
N VAL A 83 2.57 -14.06 5.42
CA VAL A 83 2.41 -13.47 6.76
C VAL A 83 3.31 -12.25 6.99
N GLN A 84 4.30 -12.01 6.12
CA GLN A 84 5.20 -10.86 6.21
C GLN A 84 4.83 -9.71 5.25
N LYS A 85 3.75 -9.82 4.46
CA LYS A 85 3.42 -8.82 3.42
C LYS A 85 2.15 -8.02 3.68
N TYR A 86 1.32 -8.41 4.64
CA TYR A 86 0.05 -7.73 4.89
C TYR A 86 0.05 -6.96 6.20
N PRO A 87 -0.73 -5.88 6.28
CA PRO A 87 -0.92 -5.16 7.52
C PRO A 87 -1.50 -6.07 8.61
N ILE A 88 -1.07 -5.82 9.83
CA ILE A 88 -1.67 -6.38 11.03
C ILE A 88 -2.77 -5.45 11.50
N PHE A 89 -4.00 -5.97 11.62
CA PHE A 89 -5.14 -5.19 12.04
C PHE A 89 -5.33 -5.24 13.56
N ILE A 90 -5.44 -4.07 14.18
CA ILE A 90 -5.72 -3.87 15.59
C ILE A 90 -7.11 -3.23 15.72
N TYR A 91 -8.10 -4.03 16.09
CA TYR A 91 -9.46 -3.54 16.34
C TYR A 91 -9.53 -2.81 17.68
N LEU A 92 -9.72 -1.50 17.65
CA LEU A 92 -9.91 -0.67 18.83
C LEU A 92 -11.30 -0.95 19.41
N GLY A 93 -11.43 -0.98 20.74
CA GLY A 93 -12.72 -1.18 21.42
C GLY A 93 -13.17 -2.64 21.60
N GLN A 94 -12.37 -3.62 21.15
CA GLN A 94 -12.45 -5.01 21.62
C GLN A 94 -11.16 -5.35 22.37
N SER A 95 -11.12 -6.46 23.13
CA SER A 95 -9.84 -7.06 23.52
C SER A 95 -8.98 -7.16 22.27
N ILE A 96 -7.75 -6.64 22.29
CA ILE A 96 -6.96 -6.48 21.06
C ILE A 96 -6.91 -7.82 20.31
N LYS A 97 -7.59 -7.87 19.18
CA LYS A 97 -7.64 -9.04 18.30
C LYS A 97 -6.70 -8.77 17.14
N LEU A 98 -5.66 -9.58 17.07
CA LEU A 98 -4.83 -9.66 15.88
C LEU A 98 -5.57 -10.45 14.82
N VAL A 99 -5.99 -9.78 13.76
CA VAL A 99 -6.44 -10.46 12.55
C VAL A 99 -5.24 -10.59 11.63
N ASN A 100 -4.70 -11.79 11.56
CA ASN A 100 -3.74 -12.15 10.53
C ASN A 100 -4.54 -12.56 9.29
N ILE A 101 -4.31 -11.92 8.15
CA ILE A 101 -4.84 -12.40 6.87
C ILE A 101 -4.07 -13.67 6.52
N SER A 102 -4.50 -14.81 7.07
CA SER A 102 -3.98 -16.12 6.66
C SER A 102 -4.68 -16.55 5.38
N VAL A 103 -3.93 -16.80 4.30
CA VAL A 103 -4.45 -17.27 2.99
C VAL A 103 -5.31 -18.52 3.10
N GLU A 104 -5.13 -19.31 4.17
CA GLU A 104 -5.84 -20.58 4.38
C GLU A 104 -7.35 -20.43 4.52
N ARG A 105 -7.87 -19.23 4.83
CA ARG A 105 -9.30 -18.93 4.81
C ARG A 105 -9.53 -17.48 4.35
N LEU A 106 -10.06 -17.32 3.13
CA LEU A 106 -10.60 -16.03 2.67
C LEU A 106 -11.73 -15.50 3.58
N ASP A 107 -12.28 -16.33 4.47
CA ASP A 107 -13.32 -15.99 5.46
C ASP A 107 -12.94 -14.87 6.46
N GLY A 108 -11.72 -14.33 6.38
CA GLY A 108 -11.27 -13.18 7.18
C GLY A 108 -10.65 -12.05 6.36
N VAL A 109 -10.69 -12.13 5.02
CA VAL A 109 -10.31 -11.00 4.16
C VAL A 109 -11.45 -9.98 4.23
N PRO A 110 -11.20 -8.74 4.69
CA PRO A 110 -12.21 -7.67 4.69
C PRO A 110 -12.83 -7.55 3.29
N ALA A 111 -14.16 -7.43 3.16
CA ALA A 111 -14.83 -7.55 1.86
C ALA A 111 -14.35 -6.48 0.87
N GLY A 112 -13.95 -5.30 1.37
CA GLY A 112 -13.27 -4.27 0.58
C GLY A 112 -11.96 -4.71 -0.07
N VAL A 113 -11.17 -5.59 0.57
CA VAL A 113 -9.95 -6.15 -0.05
C VAL A 113 -10.31 -7.15 -1.16
N ALA A 114 -11.39 -7.93 -0.98
CA ALA A 114 -11.88 -8.81 -2.03
C ALA A 114 -12.41 -8.01 -3.23
N HIS A 115 -13.16 -6.93 -3.01
CA HIS A 115 -13.60 -6.03 -4.07
C HIS A 115 -12.45 -5.34 -4.78
N LEU A 116 -11.41 -4.92 -4.04
CA LEU A 116 -10.21 -4.39 -4.65
C LEU A 116 -9.52 -5.46 -5.51
N LEU A 117 -9.44 -6.70 -5.03
CA LEU A 117 -8.86 -7.80 -5.77
C LEU A 117 -9.65 -8.08 -7.07
N GLU A 118 -10.97 -8.10 -7.00
CA GLU A 118 -11.84 -8.22 -8.17
C GLU A 118 -11.65 -7.05 -9.14
N ALA A 119 -11.59 -5.81 -8.63
CA ALA A 119 -11.37 -4.62 -9.43
C ALA A 119 -10.00 -4.68 -10.12
N VAL A 120 -8.93 -5.01 -9.41
CA VAL A 120 -7.56 -5.16 -9.94
C VAL A 120 -7.48 -6.30 -10.95
N GLN A 121 -8.14 -7.43 -10.68
CA GLN A 121 -8.23 -8.53 -11.63
C GLN A 121 -8.98 -8.12 -12.90
N ALA A 122 -10.07 -7.38 -12.78
CA ALA A 122 -10.82 -6.85 -13.91
C ALA A 122 -9.99 -5.86 -14.74
N LEU A 123 -9.21 -4.99 -14.07
CA LEU A 123 -8.24 -4.10 -14.72
C LEU A 123 -7.23 -4.90 -15.53
N ASN A 124 -6.61 -5.92 -14.91
CA ASN A 124 -5.59 -6.74 -15.53
C ASN A 124 -6.13 -7.62 -16.67
N ALA A 125 -7.35 -8.14 -16.53
CA ALA A 125 -8.05 -8.88 -17.58
C ALA A 125 -8.35 -7.98 -18.79
N THR A 126 -8.70 -6.71 -18.56
CA THR A 126 -8.93 -5.73 -19.62
C THR A 126 -7.64 -5.45 -20.39
N VAL A 127 -6.51 -5.28 -19.69
CA VAL A 127 -5.19 -5.07 -20.32
C VAL A 127 -4.75 -6.31 -21.13
N THR A 128 -4.94 -7.51 -20.58
CA THR A 128 -4.47 -8.76 -21.20
C THR A 128 -5.29 -9.13 -22.44
N SER A 129 -6.62 -8.97 -22.40
CA SER A 129 -7.53 -9.34 -23.50
C SER A 129 -7.27 -8.53 -24.77
N THR A 130 -6.84 -7.28 -24.64
CA THR A 130 -6.47 -6.43 -25.79
C THR A 130 -5.19 -6.91 -26.48
N THR A 131 -4.33 -7.67 -25.77
CA THR A 131 -3.03 -8.08 -26.29
C THR A 131 -3.13 -9.35 -27.15
N VAL A 132 -4.09 -10.25 -26.86
CA VAL A 132 -4.21 -11.56 -27.53
C VAL A 132 -4.93 -11.49 -28.88
N LEU A 133 -5.79 -10.49 -29.10
CA LEU A 133 -6.56 -10.34 -30.36
C LEU A 133 -5.76 -9.69 -31.51
N SER A 134 -4.57 -9.15 -31.27
CA SER A 134 -3.75 -8.47 -32.29
C SER A 134 -2.85 -9.38 -33.13
N ASN A 135 -2.83 -10.71 -32.90
CA ASN A 135 -1.85 -11.59 -33.55
C ASN A 135 -2.28 -12.25 -34.87
N ASN A 136 -3.53 -12.08 -35.34
CA ASN A 136 -4.04 -12.88 -36.48
C ASN A 136 -4.64 -12.14 -37.67
N THR A 137 -4.52 -10.80 -37.80
CA THR A 137 -5.06 -10.11 -38.99
C THR A 137 -4.14 -9.01 -39.51
N SER A 138 -3.45 -9.29 -40.62
CA SER A 138 -2.63 -8.34 -41.38
C SER A 138 -3.51 -7.36 -42.15
N THR A 139 -4.04 -6.33 -41.48
CA THR A 139 -4.67 -5.19 -42.15
C THR A 139 -4.15 -3.88 -41.55
N ASN A 140 -3.52 -3.06 -42.39
CA ASN A 140 -2.92 -1.75 -42.11
C ASN A 140 -3.97 -0.71 -41.65
N THR A 141 -4.39 -0.77 -40.40
CA THR A 141 -5.08 0.34 -39.72
C THR A 141 -4.29 0.69 -38.47
N ASN A 142 -3.82 1.93 -38.41
CA ASN A 142 -2.97 2.52 -37.36
C ASN A 142 -3.36 2.03 -35.96
N ALA A 143 -2.59 1.06 -35.47
CA ALA A 143 -2.80 0.34 -34.23
C ALA A 143 -2.17 1.13 -33.07
N ASP A 144 -3.02 1.81 -32.31
CA ASP A 144 -2.68 2.36 -30.98
C ASP A 144 -3.65 1.79 -29.92
N GLY A 145 -4.17 0.59 -30.16
CA GLY A 145 -5.11 -0.13 -29.31
C GLY A 145 -4.43 -0.87 -28.16
N ALA A 146 -3.48 -0.24 -27.46
CA ALA A 146 -3.04 -0.76 -26.17
C ALA A 146 -4.19 -0.61 -25.16
N GLY A 147 -4.51 -1.65 -24.40
CA GLY A 147 -5.59 -1.61 -23.40
C GLY A 147 -5.42 -0.41 -22.48
N VAL A 148 -6.31 0.57 -22.61
CA VAL A 148 -6.22 1.81 -21.84
C VAL A 148 -6.73 1.52 -20.43
N LEU A 149 -5.82 1.54 -19.46
CA LEU A 149 -6.18 1.46 -18.05
C LEU A 149 -7.18 2.58 -17.72
N PRO A 150 -8.27 2.31 -17.00
CA PRO A 150 -9.18 3.35 -16.56
C PRO A 150 -8.42 4.39 -15.73
N LEU A 151 -8.91 5.63 -15.79
CA LEU A 151 -8.29 6.74 -15.10
C LEU A 151 -8.70 6.76 -13.62
N SER A 152 -9.93 6.38 -13.31
CA SER A 152 -10.46 6.31 -11.95
C SER A 152 -11.33 5.08 -11.73
N LEU A 153 -11.40 4.67 -10.46
CA LEU A 153 -12.29 3.66 -9.92
C LEU A 153 -12.96 4.23 -8.67
N SER A 154 -14.17 3.76 -8.38
CA SER A 154 -14.87 4.08 -7.14
C SER A 154 -15.21 2.79 -6.40
N LEU A 155 -15.07 2.82 -5.09
CA LEU A 155 -15.56 1.75 -4.22
C LEU A 155 -17.08 1.86 -4.06
N PRO A 156 -17.76 0.76 -3.68
CA PRO A 156 -19.18 0.80 -3.34
C PRO A 156 -19.47 1.81 -2.23
N GLU A 157 -20.60 2.52 -2.33
CA GLU A 157 -21.02 3.52 -1.33
C GLU A 157 -21.30 2.92 0.07
N ASP A 158 -21.55 1.61 0.12
CA ASP A 158 -21.81 0.83 1.32
C ASP A 158 -20.56 0.13 1.88
N THR A 159 -19.36 0.51 1.42
CA THR A 159 -18.09 0.02 1.98
C THR A 159 -18.02 0.37 3.47
N ASP A 160 -17.85 -0.64 4.32
CA ASP A 160 -17.79 -0.41 5.76
C ASP A 160 -16.42 0.15 6.19
N MET A 161 -16.37 0.75 7.38
CA MET A 161 -15.15 1.36 7.90
C MET A 161 -14.00 0.34 8.08
N PRO A 162 -14.22 -0.87 8.64
CA PRO A 162 -13.17 -1.90 8.69
C PRO A 162 -12.56 -2.24 7.33
N ASP A 163 -13.39 -2.36 6.29
CA ASP A 163 -12.97 -2.67 4.93
C ASP A 163 -12.18 -1.50 4.32
N ALA A 164 -12.65 -0.27 4.48
CA ALA A 164 -11.96 0.92 4.02
C ALA A 164 -10.58 1.09 4.69
N VAL A 165 -10.49 0.85 6.01
CA VAL A 165 -9.22 0.87 6.75
C VAL A 165 -8.30 -0.24 6.28
N ALA A 166 -8.82 -1.45 6.07
CA ALA A 166 -8.01 -2.57 5.61
C ALA A 166 -7.41 -2.32 4.23
N LEU A 167 -8.24 -1.78 3.33
CA LEU A 167 -7.83 -1.37 2.01
C LEU A 167 -6.76 -0.28 2.06
N ALA A 168 -7.00 0.81 2.81
CA ALA A 168 -6.04 1.89 2.95
C ALA A 168 -4.70 1.38 3.50
N ALA A 169 -4.71 0.49 4.49
CA ALA A 169 -3.50 -0.09 5.06
C ALA A 169 -2.68 -0.89 4.04
N VAL A 170 -3.34 -1.68 3.19
CA VAL A 170 -2.69 -2.43 2.11
C VAL A 170 -2.11 -1.47 1.07
N LEU A 171 -2.88 -0.48 0.63
CA LEU A 171 -2.44 0.51 -0.35
C LEU A 171 -1.25 1.33 0.15
N LEU A 172 -1.26 1.72 1.42
CA LEU A 172 -0.21 2.54 2.01
C LEU A 172 1.01 1.72 2.47
N ASP A 173 1.00 0.39 2.27
CA ASP A 173 2.04 -0.53 2.75
C ASP A 173 2.27 -0.38 4.27
N TYR A 174 1.20 -0.23 5.05
CA TYR A 174 1.30 -0.15 6.50
C TYR A 174 1.55 -1.52 7.12
N ALA A 175 2.48 -1.57 8.07
CA ALA A 175 2.74 -2.75 8.86
C ALA A 175 1.59 -3.09 9.81
N VAL A 176 1.00 -2.05 10.37
CA VAL A 176 -0.04 -2.13 11.39
C VAL A 176 -1.09 -1.09 11.06
N ALA A 177 -2.36 -1.46 11.18
CA ALA A 177 -3.49 -0.58 10.98
C ALA A 177 -4.48 -0.71 12.12
N TYR A 178 -4.93 0.43 12.63
CA TYR A 178 -5.93 0.49 13.67
C TYR A 178 -7.31 0.57 13.04
N VAL A 179 -8.18 -0.39 13.38
CA VAL A 179 -9.57 -0.39 12.96
C VAL A 179 -10.38 0.25 14.09
N PRO A 180 -10.90 1.47 13.91
CA PRO A 180 -11.61 2.17 14.97
C PRO A 180 -12.95 1.48 15.29
N SER A 181 -13.31 1.46 16.58
CA SER A 181 -14.68 1.16 17.00
C SER A 181 -15.47 2.46 17.13
N ARG A 182 -16.76 2.41 16.77
CA ARG A 182 -17.69 3.55 16.90
C ARG A 182 -17.84 4.05 18.34
N GLU A 183 -17.51 3.22 19.32
CA GLU A 183 -17.80 3.48 20.74
C GLU A 183 -16.63 4.12 21.50
N HIS A 184 -15.40 4.09 20.97
CA HIS A 184 -14.20 4.43 21.75
C HIS A 184 -13.24 5.37 21.00
N VAL A 185 -13.34 6.66 21.29
CA VAL A 185 -12.54 7.72 20.63
C VAL A 185 -11.13 7.93 21.21
N ASN A 186 -10.76 7.29 22.34
CA ASN A 186 -9.47 7.54 23.02
C ASN A 186 -8.75 6.27 23.51
N VAL A 187 -8.83 5.17 22.75
CA VAL A 187 -8.29 3.86 23.21
C VAL A 187 -6.78 3.87 23.45
N LEU A 188 -6.02 4.72 22.75
CA LEU A 188 -4.55 4.74 22.82
C LEU A 188 -3.96 5.82 23.73
N ALA A 189 -4.79 6.63 24.39
CA ALA A 189 -4.31 7.69 25.26
C ALA A 189 -3.54 7.11 26.47
N GLY A 190 -2.31 7.58 26.68
CA GLY A 190 -1.45 7.10 27.78
C GLY A 190 -0.86 5.70 27.58
N ILE A 191 -1.09 5.06 26.43
CA ILE A 191 -0.47 3.77 26.09
C ILE A 191 0.88 4.04 25.42
N PRO A 192 1.98 3.36 25.83
CA PRO A 192 3.23 3.40 25.09
C PRO A 192 3.06 2.85 23.67
N LEU A 193 3.51 3.63 22.69
CA LEU A 193 3.49 3.25 21.28
C LEU A 193 4.91 3.15 20.73
N ASP A 194 5.19 2.09 20.00
CA ASP A 194 6.35 1.97 19.13
C ASP A 194 6.06 2.75 17.84
N PHE A 195 6.88 3.74 17.53
CA PHE A 195 6.86 4.50 16.28
C PHE A 195 7.95 4.00 15.35
N TYR A 196 7.57 3.80 14.09
CA TYR A 196 8.49 3.43 13.02
C TYR A 196 8.46 4.51 11.95
N GLU A 197 9.61 5.10 11.68
CA GLU A 197 9.80 6.14 10.69
C GLU A 197 10.77 5.66 9.62
N CYS A 198 10.28 5.48 8.40
CA CYS A 198 11.06 5.06 7.26
C CYS A 198 11.64 6.29 6.55
N VAL A 199 12.96 6.34 6.49
CA VAL A 199 13.74 7.47 5.98
C VAL A 199 14.56 7.01 4.78
N LEU A 200 14.57 7.83 3.72
CA LEU A 200 15.52 7.70 2.62
C LEU A 200 16.71 8.59 2.90
N LYS A 201 17.91 8.02 2.89
CA LYS A 201 19.18 8.75 3.00
C LYS A 201 19.91 8.72 1.65
N LEU A 202 20.34 9.87 1.17
CA LEU A 202 21.18 9.97 -0.02
C LEU A 202 22.60 9.51 0.32
N ARG A 203 23.12 8.55 -0.45
CA ARG A 203 24.52 8.14 -0.42
C ARG A 203 25.28 9.05 -1.37
N ASP A 204 26.26 9.78 -0.85
CA ASP A 204 27.28 10.40 -1.68
C ASP A 204 28.42 9.38 -1.91
N PRO A 205 28.56 8.81 -3.12
CA PRO A 205 29.58 7.82 -3.40
C PRO A 205 31.02 8.40 -3.38
N GLY A 206 31.18 9.72 -3.40
CA GLY A 206 32.46 10.42 -3.47
C GLY A 206 32.85 11.18 -2.21
N ALA A 207 31.93 11.46 -1.29
CA ALA A 207 32.25 12.25 -0.10
C ALA A 207 32.98 11.42 0.98
N PRO A 208 34.22 11.80 1.37
CA PRO A 208 34.87 11.23 2.53
C PRO A 208 34.11 11.69 3.79
N ARG A 209 33.29 10.80 4.38
CA ARG A 209 32.64 10.98 5.69
C ARG A 209 32.01 12.37 5.89
N GLN A 210 31.29 12.89 4.90
CA GLN A 210 30.52 14.11 5.11
C GLN A 210 29.39 13.89 6.12
N PRO A 211 28.93 14.96 6.78
CA PRO A 211 27.76 14.93 7.65
C PRO A 211 26.56 14.32 6.91
N GLU A 212 25.73 13.60 7.65
CA GLU A 212 24.56 12.85 7.18
C GLU A 212 23.85 13.60 6.05
N GLY A 213 23.74 12.94 4.89
CA GLY A 213 23.04 13.50 3.73
C GLY A 213 21.57 13.81 4.04
N GLU A 214 20.92 14.55 3.16
CA GLU A 214 19.50 14.89 3.32
C GLU A 214 18.65 13.63 3.59
N GLU A 215 17.92 13.68 4.70
CA GLU A 215 17.04 12.62 5.16
C GLU A 215 15.59 12.97 4.80
N ILE A 216 14.92 12.08 4.08
CA ILE A 216 13.52 12.28 3.67
C ILE A 216 12.67 11.17 4.28
N ALA A 217 11.86 11.53 5.28
CA ALA A 217 10.84 10.64 5.82
C ALA A 217 9.72 10.44 4.79
N PHE A 218 9.36 9.19 4.51
CA PHE A 218 8.33 8.86 3.50
C PHE A 218 7.22 7.94 4.02
N ALA A 219 7.42 7.30 5.17
CA ALA A 219 6.38 6.55 5.85
C ALA A 219 6.59 6.64 7.37
N LYS A 220 5.50 6.84 8.09
CA LYS A 220 5.48 6.81 9.55
C LYS A 220 4.21 6.13 10.01
N PHE A 221 4.34 5.26 11.00
CA PHE A 221 3.21 4.60 11.66
C PHE A 221 3.59 4.19 13.07
N SER A 222 2.61 3.73 13.84
CA SER A 222 2.82 3.26 15.21
C SER A 222 2.07 1.97 15.51
N CYS A 223 2.53 1.23 16.52
CA CYS A 223 1.79 0.13 17.13
C CYS A 223 1.90 0.19 18.67
N PRO A 224 0.93 -0.32 19.44
CA PRO A 224 1.04 -0.33 20.90
C PRO A 224 2.15 -1.27 21.36
N SER A 225 3.01 -0.82 22.26
CA SER A 225 4.18 -1.60 22.71
C SER A 225 3.83 -2.86 23.47
N GLU A 226 2.64 -2.91 24.06
CA GLU A 226 2.12 -4.11 24.74
C GLU A 226 1.91 -5.28 23.76
N MET A 227 1.87 -5.02 22.45
CA MET A 227 1.64 -6.04 21.42
C MET A 227 2.84 -6.93 21.14
N GLN A 228 4.02 -6.57 21.63
CA GLN A 228 5.27 -7.31 21.43
C GLN A 228 5.19 -8.77 21.91
N GLY A 229 4.32 -9.07 22.89
CA GLY A 229 4.07 -10.44 23.39
C GLY A 229 2.80 -11.13 22.86
N ALA A 230 1.89 -10.38 22.23
CA ALA A 230 0.61 -10.90 21.74
C ALA A 230 0.66 -11.34 20.27
N GLY A 231 1.71 -10.97 19.54
CA GLY A 231 1.91 -11.24 18.12
C GLY A 231 1.79 -12.72 17.73
N VAL A 232 1.09 -12.99 16.63
CA VAL A 232 1.11 -14.31 15.97
C VAL A 232 2.57 -14.62 15.58
N ASN A 233 3.22 -15.51 16.33
CA ASN A 233 4.61 -15.95 16.13
C ASN A 233 5.69 -14.87 16.42
N GLY A 234 5.46 -13.92 17.32
CA GLY A 234 6.48 -12.94 17.71
C GLY A 234 6.75 -11.83 16.68
N LYS A 235 6.01 -11.77 15.57
CA LYS A 235 6.24 -10.87 14.43
C LYS A 235 5.99 -9.37 14.68
N LEU A 236 5.66 -9.00 15.92
CA LEU A 236 5.45 -7.62 16.34
C LEU A 236 6.59 -7.10 17.23
N LEU A 237 7.68 -7.85 17.33
CA LEU A 237 8.90 -7.33 17.94
C LEU A 237 9.45 -6.18 17.09
N PRO A 238 9.94 -5.07 17.70
CA PRO A 238 10.42 -3.93 16.94
C PRO A 238 11.52 -4.27 15.94
N GLU A 239 12.44 -5.18 16.29
CA GLU A 239 13.50 -5.66 15.41
C GLU A 239 12.95 -6.37 14.15
N ASP A 240 11.86 -7.13 14.28
CA ASP A 240 11.24 -7.83 13.15
C ASP A 240 10.54 -6.84 12.21
N ILE A 241 9.83 -5.85 12.77
CA ILE A 241 9.21 -4.78 11.99
C ILE A 241 10.27 -3.94 11.27
N VAL A 242 11.35 -3.55 11.97
CA VAL A 242 12.47 -2.81 11.37
C VAL A 242 13.13 -3.60 10.24
N ALA A 243 13.43 -4.88 10.46
CA ALA A 243 14.03 -5.75 9.45
C ALA A 243 13.12 -5.93 8.24
N TRP A 244 11.82 -6.14 8.48
CA TRP A 244 10.83 -6.27 7.42
C TRP A 244 10.72 -5.01 6.57
N LEU A 245 10.47 -3.84 7.17
CA LEU A 245 10.33 -2.58 6.42
C LEU A 245 11.61 -2.24 5.65
N THR A 246 12.78 -2.49 6.25
CA THR A 246 14.07 -2.30 5.60
C THR A 246 14.19 -3.18 4.35
N GLU A 247 13.81 -4.45 4.43
CA GLU A 247 13.85 -5.35 3.26
C GLU A 247 12.76 -5.01 2.24
N LEU A 248 11.54 -4.68 2.68
CA LEU A 248 10.44 -4.29 1.81
C LEU A 248 10.82 -3.10 0.95
N PHE A 249 11.19 -1.97 1.56
CA PHE A 249 11.54 -0.77 0.80
C PHE A 249 12.92 -0.87 0.16
N GLY A 250 13.87 -1.58 0.77
CA GLY A 250 15.18 -1.83 0.20
C GLY A 250 15.12 -2.65 -1.09
N SER A 251 14.27 -3.68 -1.14
CA SER A 251 14.05 -4.47 -2.36
C SER A 251 13.44 -3.65 -3.49
N ARG A 252 12.51 -2.73 -3.17
CA ARG A 252 11.93 -1.79 -4.13
C ARG A 252 12.99 -0.84 -4.69
N LEU A 253 13.86 -0.27 -3.84
CA LEU A 253 15.00 0.54 -4.31
C LEU A 253 15.95 -0.24 -5.23
N ARG A 254 16.23 -1.51 -4.91
CA ARG A 254 17.08 -2.37 -5.73
C ARG A 254 16.48 -2.59 -7.12
N ARG A 255 15.17 -2.84 -7.19
CA ARG A 255 14.47 -3.05 -8.45
C ARG A 255 14.50 -1.82 -9.36
N GLU A 256 14.37 -0.63 -8.77
CA GLU A 256 14.45 0.64 -9.52
C GLU A 256 15.89 1.07 -9.85
N GLY A 257 16.91 0.29 -9.43
CA GLY A 257 18.32 0.60 -9.69
C GLY A 257 18.83 1.80 -8.89
N HIS A 258 18.24 2.06 -7.72
CA HIS A 258 18.57 3.21 -6.87
C HIS A 258 19.37 2.83 -5.62
N GLN A 259 19.72 1.56 -5.41
CA GLN A 259 20.41 1.10 -4.19
C GLN A 259 21.81 1.68 -3.98
N ASP A 260 22.44 2.16 -5.04
CA ASP A 260 23.80 2.73 -4.98
C ASP A 260 23.77 4.18 -4.48
N ILE A 261 22.66 4.88 -4.73
CA ILE A 261 22.47 6.30 -4.40
C ILE A 261 21.54 6.53 -3.21
N LEU A 262 20.64 5.59 -2.91
CA LEU A 262 19.67 5.72 -1.82
C LEU A 262 19.79 4.54 -0.87
N LYS A 263 19.63 4.82 0.43
CA LYS A 263 19.53 3.84 1.49
C LYS A 263 18.21 4.04 2.23
N VAL A 264 17.49 2.96 2.50
CA VAL A 264 16.39 2.98 3.47
C VAL A 264 16.97 2.78 4.87
N GLU A 265 16.49 3.59 5.80
CA GLU A 265 16.70 3.42 7.22
C GLU A 265 15.34 3.47 7.93
N VAL A 266 15.16 2.63 8.95
CA VAL A 266 13.94 2.62 9.75
C VAL A 266 14.34 3.02 11.16
N ILE A 267 13.81 4.16 11.61
CA ILE A 267 14.04 4.69 12.94
C ILE A 267 12.90 4.20 13.82
N HIS A 268 13.25 3.48 14.89
CA HIS A 268 12.31 3.01 15.89
C HIS A 268 12.44 3.85 17.17
N THR A 269 11.31 4.35 17.69
CA THR A 269 11.25 5.07 18.96
C THR A 269 10.02 4.64 19.75
N ILE A 270 10.07 4.77 21.08
CA ILE A 270 8.91 4.52 21.94
C ILE A 270 8.45 5.86 22.50
N GLN A 271 7.16 6.18 22.37
CA GLN A 271 6.58 7.40 22.90
C GLN A 271 5.23 7.13 23.56
N VAL A 272 4.94 7.85 24.63
CA VAL A 272 3.61 7.87 25.27
C VAL A 272 2.95 9.19 24.85
N LEU A 273 1.78 9.11 24.24
CA LEU A 273 1.03 10.28 23.82
C LEU A 273 -0.19 10.47 24.71
N ASP A 274 -0.41 11.70 25.16
CA ASP A 274 -1.60 12.06 25.94
C ASP A 274 -2.88 11.89 25.09
N HIS A 275 -2.76 12.18 23.79
CA HIS A 275 -3.84 12.09 22.82
C HIS A 275 -3.31 11.53 21.50
N VAL A 276 -4.03 10.55 20.93
CA VAL A 276 -3.80 10.04 19.58
C VAL A 276 -5.04 10.40 18.77
N THR A 277 -4.88 11.30 17.81
CA THR A 277 -5.93 11.62 16.84
C THR A 277 -5.69 10.78 15.59
N PHE A 278 -6.71 10.04 15.18
CA PHE A 278 -6.78 9.32 13.91
C PHE A 278 -7.49 10.16 12.87
#